data_AF-A0A1S3RB25-F1
#
_entry.id   AF-A0A1S3RB25-F1
#
_cell.length_a   1.000
_cell.length_b   1.000
_cell.length_c   1.000
_cell.angle_alpha   90.00
_cell.angle_beta   90.00
_cell.angle_gamma   90.00
#
_symmetry.space_group_name_H-M   'P 1'
#
loop_
_entity.id
_entity.type
_entity.pdbx_description
1 polymer ?
#
loop_
_entity_poly.entity_id
_entity_poly.type
_entity_poly.pdbx_seq_one_letter_code
_entity_poly.pdbx_strand_id
1 'polypeptide(L)'
;LSLITLHWFLTSFASVVDIRILLRIWDLLFYQGSVVLFQVTLGMLKIKSTLSSLLWGEDEAEALKSKNIKQTELVAALREAITRTAEHFHCLDPRHTSTDLTPDYSMESHQRDHENFLVVSRNRRRRAKALLDFERHDDDELGFRKNDIITIFSQKDEHCWVGELNGLRGWFPAKFVEILDERSKEYSLAGDDSVTEAVTDLVRGTLCPALKAIFQHGLKKPSILGGPCHPWLFIEEAASREVERDFNSVYSRLVLCKTYRLDEDGKVLTPEELLYRAVQSVNMSHDSAHAQMDVKFRSLLCVGLNEQVLHLWLEVLCSSMPAVEKWYQPWSFLRSPGWVQIKCELRVLSKFAFSLSQDCELPAKKEEKDQRPLKEGVQDMLVKHHLFSWDIDG
;
A
#
# COMPACT_ATOMS: atom_id res chain seq x y z
N LEU A 1 -36.68 46.60 -16.75
CA LEU A 1 -35.37 45.93 -16.82
C LEU A 1 -35.32 44.80 -17.87
N SER A 2 -36.45 44.21 -18.30
CA SER A 2 -36.53 42.94 -19.06
C SER A 2 -36.29 42.98 -20.58
N LEU A 3 -36.35 44.13 -21.26
CA LEU A 3 -36.10 44.23 -22.71
C LEU A 3 -34.66 44.63 -23.05
N ILE A 4 -34.06 45.49 -22.22
CA ILE A 4 -32.68 45.97 -22.41
C ILE A 4 -31.70 44.84 -22.07
N THR A 5 -31.87 44.14 -20.94
CA THR A 5 -31.01 43.00 -20.60
C THR A 5 -31.12 41.87 -21.63
N LEU A 6 -32.31 41.63 -22.19
CA LEU A 6 -32.54 40.62 -23.23
C LEU A 6 -31.75 40.93 -24.51
N HIS A 7 -31.79 42.19 -24.99
CA HIS A 7 -31.08 42.60 -26.21
C HIS A 7 -29.56 42.51 -26.06
N TRP A 8 -29.02 42.98 -24.93
CA TRP A 8 -27.59 42.88 -24.62
C TRP A 8 -27.12 41.44 -24.54
N PHE A 9 -27.91 40.59 -23.90
CA PHE A 9 -27.62 39.17 -23.76
C PHE A 9 -27.58 38.49 -25.13
N LEU A 10 -28.60 38.68 -25.96
CA LEU A 10 -28.70 38.12 -27.31
C LEU A 10 -27.56 38.56 -28.24
N THR A 11 -27.12 39.80 -28.13
CA THR A 11 -25.97 40.32 -28.89
C THR A 11 -24.67 39.62 -28.47
N SER A 12 -24.56 39.22 -27.20
CA SER A 12 -23.40 38.50 -26.67
C SER A 12 -23.33 37.04 -27.15
N PHE A 13 -24.45 36.37 -27.42
CA PHE A 13 -24.44 34.99 -27.96
C PHE A 13 -24.14 34.96 -29.46
N ALA A 14 -24.56 35.98 -30.21
CA ALA A 14 -24.37 36.05 -31.65
C ALA A 14 -22.88 36.12 -32.07
N SER A 15 -22.00 36.61 -31.18
CA SER A 15 -20.56 36.70 -31.43
C SER A 15 -19.75 35.50 -30.93
N VAL A 16 -20.36 34.60 -30.16
CA VAL A 16 -19.65 33.50 -29.47
C VAL A 16 -20.08 32.12 -29.94
N VAL A 17 -21.31 31.98 -30.42
CA VAL A 17 -21.92 30.69 -30.75
C VAL A 17 -22.16 30.58 -32.25
N ASP A 18 -21.84 29.42 -32.85
CA ASP A 18 -22.10 29.15 -34.27
C ASP A 18 -23.57 29.42 -34.64
N ILE A 19 -23.79 29.98 -35.82
CA ILE A 19 -25.11 30.43 -36.28
C ILE A 19 -26.18 29.33 -36.23
N ARG A 20 -25.81 28.05 -36.46
CA ARG A 20 -26.76 26.93 -36.41
C ARG A 20 -27.23 26.64 -34.98
N ILE A 21 -26.35 26.78 -34.01
CA ILE A 21 -26.66 26.59 -32.59
C ILE A 21 -27.41 27.83 -32.07
N LEU A 22 -27.02 29.02 -32.52
CA LEU A 22 -27.70 30.27 -32.18
C LEU A 22 -29.18 30.22 -32.59
N LEU A 23 -29.49 29.76 -33.81
CA LEU A 23 -30.87 29.61 -34.27
C LEU A 23 -31.69 28.64 -33.40
N ARG A 24 -31.09 27.53 -32.94
CA ARG A 24 -31.77 26.61 -32.01
C ARG A 24 -31.99 27.21 -30.62
N ILE A 25 -31.07 28.03 -30.14
CA ILE A 25 -31.24 28.78 -28.88
C ILE A 25 -32.39 29.78 -29.03
N TRP A 26 -32.53 30.42 -30.19
CA TRP A 26 -33.67 31.28 -30.52
C TRP A 26 -34.99 30.52 -30.53
N ASP A 27 -35.05 29.36 -31.19
CA ASP A 27 -36.26 28.52 -31.21
C ASP A 27 -36.72 28.17 -29.78
N LEU A 28 -35.76 27.78 -28.92
CA LEU A 28 -36.02 27.46 -27.52
C LEU A 28 -36.38 28.70 -26.68
N LEU A 29 -35.80 29.86 -26.96
CA LEU A 29 -36.15 31.12 -26.31
C LEU A 29 -37.59 31.52 -26.60
N PHE A 30 -38.05 31.37 -27.85
CA PHE A 30 -39.44 31.67 -28.19
C PHE A 30 -40.42 30.65 -27.61
N TYR A 31 -39.99 29.40 -27.41
CA TYR A 31 -40.84 28.34 -26.86
C TYR A 31 -40.91 28.33 -25.32
N GLN A 32 -39.78 28.50 -24.63
CA GLN A 32 -39.65 28.37 -23.17
C GLN A 32 -39.34 29.70 -22.44
N GLY A 33 -39.15 30.79 -23.17
CA GLY A 33 -38.87 32.10 -22.60
C GLY A 33 -37.43 32.27 -22.08
N SER A 34 -37.21 33.33 -21.30
CA SER A 34 -35.87 33.80 -20.92
C SER A 34 -35.08 32.87 -19.98
N VAL A 35 -35.68 31.79 -19.47
CA VAL A 35 -34.99 30.82 -18.60
C VAL A 35 -33.94 30.02 -19.39
N VAL A 36 -34.18 29.77 -20.68
CA VAL A 36 -33.24 29.07 -21.57
C VAL A 36 -31.91 29.81 -21.68
N LEU A 37 -31.98 31.14 -21.76
CA LEU A 37 -30.81 32.01 -21.83
C LEU A 37 -29.90 31.87 -20.59
N PHE A 38 -30.50 31.77 -19.41
CA PHE A 38 -29.76 31.53 -18.16
C PHE A 38 -29.13 30.14 -18.14
N GLN A 39 -29.85 29.10 -18.57
CA GLN A 39 -29.34 27.72 -18.64
C GLN A 39 -28.19 27.56 -19.65
N VAL A 40 -28.30 28.17 -20.83
CA VAL A 40 -27.24 28.17 -21.85
C VAL A 40 -25.99 28.88 -21.34
N THR A 41 -26.16 29.99 -20.61
CA THR A 41 -25.03 30.73 -20.02
C THR A 41 -24.35 29.94 -18.93
N LEU A 42 -25.12 29.32 -18.03
CA LEU A 42 -24.57 28.41 -17.02
C LEU A 42 -23.85 27.22 -17.67
N GLY A 43 -24.42 26.68 -18.75
CA GLY A 43 -23.77 25.63 -19.56
C GLY A 43 -22.44 26.09 -20.14
N MET A 44 -22.39 27.28 -20.75
CA MET A 44 -21.18 27.85 -21.33
C MET A 44 -20.12 28.21 -20.28
N LEU A 45 -20.52 28.73 -19.12
CA LEU A 45 -19.62 28.97 -17.99
C LEU A 45 -19.06 27.66 -17.43
N LYS A 46 -19.90 26.62 -17.33
CA LYS A 46 -19.48 25.30 -16.88
C LYS A 46 -18.51 24.65 -17.86
N ILE A 47 -18.79 24.73 -19.18
CA ILE A 47 -17.91 24.26 -20.26
C ILE A 47 -16.59 25.04 -20.24
N LYS A 48 -16.61 26.37 -20.08
CA LYS A 48 -15.40 27.19 -19.99
C LYS A 48 -14.58 26.86 -18.74
N SER A 49 -15.20 26.61 -17.60
CA SER A 49 -14.52 26.15 -16.37
C SER A 49 -13.90 24.77 -16.56
N THR A 50 -14.61 23.83 -17.19
CA THR A 50 -14.06 22.49 -17.49
C THR A 50 -12.94 22.56 -18.52
N LEU A 51 -13.10 23.32 -19.60
CA LEU A 51 -12.05 23.51 -20.62
C LEU A 51 -10.86 24.29 -20.07
N SER A 52 -11.06 25.28 -19.20
CA SER A 52 -9.96 26.00 -18.56
C SER A 52 -9.19 25.09 -17.61
N SER A 53 -9.89 24.28 -16.82
CA SER A 53 -9.27 23.25 -15.97
C SER A 53 -8.54 22.18 -16.80
N LEU A 54 -9.06 21.83 -17.97
CA LEU A 54 -8.49 20.84 -18.89
C LEU A 54 -7.29 21.37 -19.70
N LEU A 55 -7.34 22.65 -20.12
CA LEU A 55 -6.31 23.28 -20.96
C LEU A 55 -5.17 23.89 -20.14
N TRP A 56 -5.47 24.44 -18.96
CA TRP A 56 -4.53 25.22 -18.16
C TRP A 56 -4.26 24.63 -16.78
N GLY A 57 -4.85 23.46 -16.46
CA GLY A 57 -4.85 22.90 -15.10
C GLY A 57 -5.86 23.62 -14.21
N GLU A 58 -6.16 23.04 -13.03
CA GLU A 58 -6.80 23.83 -11.96
C GLU A 58 -6.01 25.11 -11.76
N ASP A 59 -6.69 26.24 -11.65
CA ASP A 59 -6.09 27.57 -11.54
C ASP A 59 -5.00 27.50 -10.46
N GLU A 60 -3.73 27.46 -10.87
CA GLU A 60 -2.62 27.06 -10.01
C GLU A 60 -2.52 28.02 -8.81
N ALA A 61 -2.96 29.26 -9.02
CA ALA A 61 -3.11 30.29 -8.01
C ALA A 61 -4.20 30.00 -6.96
N GLU A 62 -5.31 29.39 -7.34
CA GLU A 62 -6.40 29.01 -6.41
C GLU A 62 -6.01 27.77 -5.59
N ALA A 63 -5.40 26.77 -6.23
CA ALA A 63 -4.79 25.64 -5.54
C ALA A 63 -3.72 26.10 -4.54
N LEU A 64 -2.88 27.09 -4.90
CA LEU A 64 -1.87 27.65 -4.01
C LEU A 64 -2.47 28.43 -2.82
N LYS A 65 -3.64 29.06 -3.00
CA LYS A 65 -4.34 29.81 -1.95
C LYS A 65 -4.99 28.90 -0.90
N SER A 66 -5.58 27.78 -1.33
CA SER A 66 -6.24 26.83 -0.42
C SER A 66 -5.32 25.70 0.06
N LYS A 67 -4.07 25.61 -0.44
CA LYS A 67 -3.17 24.48 -0.13
C LYS A 67 -2.98 24.24 1.37
N ASN A 68 -2.76 25.29 2.16
CA ASN A 68 -2.45 25.13 3.58
C ASN A 68 -3.66 24.57 4.35
N ILE A 69 -4.86 25.01 3.96
CA ILE A 69 -6.13 24.52 4.52
C ILE A 69 -6.30 23.04 4.16
N LYS A 70 -6.11 22.70 2.88
CA LYS A 70 -6.21 21.32 2.39
C LYS A 70 -5.19 20.39 3.02
N GLN A 71 -3.94 20.85 3.16
CA GLN A 71 -2.88 20.10 3.83
C GLN A 71 -3.24 19.81 5.28
N THR A 72 -3.77 20.78 6.01
CA THR A 72 -4.21 20.60 7.40
C THR A 72 -5.34 19.57 7.50
N GLU A 73 -6.34 19.64 6.61
CA GLU A 73 -7.44 18.68 6.52
C GLU A 73 -6.94 17.25 6.26
N LEU A 74 -6.01 17.09 5.31
CA LEU A 74 -5.43 15.78 4.95
C LEU A 74 -4.64 15.16 6.11
N VAL A 75 -3.84 15.96 6.81
CA VAL A 75 -3.09 15.49 7.99
C VAL A 75 -4.05 15.11 9.12
N ALA A 76 -5.11 15.90 9.36
CA ALA A 76 -6.11 15.60 10.38
C ALA A 76 -6.83 14.28 10.09
N ALA A 77 -7.24 14.05 8.83
CA ALA A 77 -7.87 12.80 8.41
C ALA A 77 -6.94 11.59 8.55
N LEU A 78 -5.65 11.75 8.20
CA LEU A 78 -4.66 10.70 8.41
C LEU A 78 -4.48 10.36 9.90
N ARG A 79 -4.34 11.39 10.74
CA ARG A 79 -4.18 11.21 12.18
C ARG A 79 -5.39 10.49 12.78
N GLU A 80 -6.60 10.89 12.40
CA GLU A 80 -7.84 10.22 12.84
C GLU A 80 -7.85 8.74 12.45
N ALA A 81 -7.47 8.41 11.21
CA ALA A 81 -7.41 7.02 10.76
C ALA A 81 -6.36 6.19 11.52
N ILE A 82 -5.20 6.78 11.81
CA ILE A 82 -4.14 6.15 12.61
C ILE A 82 -4.60 5.93 14.05
N THR A 83 -5.21 6.93 14.67
CA THR A 83 -5.72 6.83 16.04
C THR A 83 -6.78 5.73 16.15
N ARG A 84 -7.76 5.68 15.24
CA ARG A 84 -8.78 4.61 15.24
C ARG A 84 -8.17 3.22 15.06
N THR A 85 -7.18 3.10 14.17
CA THR A 85 -6.47 1.83 13.97
C THR A 85 -5.72 1.43 15.25
N ALA A 86 -5.05 2.36 15.94
CA ALA A 86 -4.33 2.07 17.17
C ALA A 86 -5.26 1.76 18.37
N GLU A 87 -6.37 2.49 18.50
CA GLU A 87 -7.41 2.24 19.52
C GLU A 87 -8.02 0.85 19.40
N HIS A 88 -8.15 0.33 18.17
CA HIS A 88 -8.56 -1.05 17.93
C HIS A 88 -7.63 -2.06 18.62
N PHE A 89 -6.31 -1.88 18.52
CA PHE A 89 -5.34 -2.72 19.23
C PHE A 89 -5.45 -2.55 20.74
N HIS A 90 -5.66 -1.33 21.26
CA HIS A 90 -5.83 -1.11 22.70
C HIS A 90 -7.07 -1.83 23.26
N CYS A 91 -8.12 -1.95 22.45
CA CYS A 91 -9.36 -2.61 22.84
C CYS A 91 -9.25 -4.14 22.85
N LEU A 92 -8.48 -4.72 21.93
CA LEU A 92 -8.44 -6.18 21.71
C LEU A 92 -7.18 -6.86 22.22
N ASP A 93 -6.09 -6.12 22.43
CA ASP A 93 -4.82 -6.66 22.91
C ASP A 93 -4.38 -5.98 24.22
N PRO A 94 -4.52 -6.64 25.38
CA PRO A 94 -4.12 -6.10 26.68
C PRO A 94 -2.64 -5.69 26.76
N ARG A 95 -1.76 -6.28 25.93
CA ARG A 95 -0.34 -5.90 25.89
C ARG A 95 -0.14 -4.49 25.35
N HIS A 96 -1.11 -3.98 24.60
CA HIS A 96 -1.03 -2.69 23.95
C HIS A 96 -1.77 -1.57 24.69
N THR A 97 -2.55 -1.84 25.74
CA THR A 97 -3.39 -0.83 26.43
C THR A 97 -2.63 0.41 26.93
N SER A 98 -1.34 0.28 27.27
CA SER A 98 -0.48 1.38 27.72
C SER A 98 0.46 1.94 26.64
N THR A 99 0.25 1.61 25.37
CA THR A 99 1.10 2.10 24.28
C THR A 99 0.82 3.59 24.04
N ASP A 100 1.86 4.41 24.08
CA ASP A 100 1.73 5.83 23.76
C ASP A 100 1.42 6.04 22.27
N LEU A 101 0.36 6.77 21.97
CA LEU A 101 -0.09 7.07 20.60
C LEU A 101 0.36 8.44 20.11
N THR A 102 1.06 9.22 20.94
CA THR A 102 1.56 10.53 20.52
C THR A 102 2.69 10.37 19.49
N PRO A 103 2.57 11.02 18.31
CA PRO A 103 3.67 11.03 17.36
C PRO A 103 4.85 11.83 17.89
N ASP A 104 6.05 11.27 17.80
CA ASP A 104 7.30 11.93 18.20
C ASP A 104 7.93 12.62 16.98
N TYR A 105 7.91 13.95 16.99
CA TYR A 105 8.47 14.80 15.92
C TYR A 105 9.91 15.25 16.20
N SER A 106 10.58 14.68 17.21
CA SER A 106 11.96 15.02 17.53
C SER A 106 12.94 14.47 16.49
N MET A 107 14.07 15.17 16.29
CA MET A 107 15.12 14.73 15.38
C MET A 107 15.77 13.42 15.84
N GLU A 108 15.84 13.22 17.15
CA GLU A 108 16.34 12.01 17.80
C GLU A 108 15.46 10.78 17.49
N SER A 109 14.14 10.97 17.36
CA SER A 109 13.23 9.92 16.88
C SER A 109 13.59 9.49 15.47
N HIS A 110 13.78 10.45 14.57
CA HIS A 110 14.10 10.19 13.17
C HIS A 110 15.42 9.44 12.98
N GLN A 111 16.46 9.82 13.74
CA GLN A 111 17.78 9.16 13.66
C GLN A 111 17.73 7.69 14.11
N ARG A 112 16.80 7.34 15.00
CA ARG A 112 16.64 5.97 15.52
C ARG A 112 15.80 5.06 14.63
N ASP A 113 15.12 5.57 13.61
CA ASP A 113 14.21 4.75 12.78
C ASP A 113 14.90 3.55 12.14
N HIS A 114 16.11 3.75 11.59
CA HIS A 114 16.86 2.68 10.93
C HIS A 114 17.39 1.65 11.94
N GLU A 115 17.85 2.09 13.11
CA GLU A 115 18.28 1.18 14.19
C GLU A 115 17.10 0.35 14.70
N ASN A 116 15.96 0.99 14.97
CA ASN A 116 14.73 0.32 15.38
C ASN A 116 14.28 -0.72 14.35
N PHE A 117 14.36 -0.39 13.07
CA PHE A 117 14.08 -1.32 11.98
C PHE A 117 15.02 -2.54 12.02
N LEU A 118 16.33 -2.33 12.16
CA LEU A 118 17.31 -3.42 12.23
C LEU A 118 17.07 -4.32 13.46
N VAL A 119 16.75 -3.74 14.61
CA VAL A 119 16.43 -4.48 15.84
C VAL A 119 15.18 -5.33 15.67
N VAL A 120 14.11 -4.76 15.11
CA VAL A 120 12.87 -5.49 14.85
C VAL A 120 13.11 -6.59 13.82
N SER A 121 13.82 -6.29 12.73
CA SER A 121 14.07 -7.26 11.65
C SER A 121 14.94 -8.43 12.08
N ARG A 122 15.90 -8.23 13.00
CA ARG A 122 16.73 -9.32 13.53
C ARG A 122 16.00 -10.25 14.49
N ASN A 123 14.94 -9.77 15.15
CA ASN A 123 14.19 -10.51 16.15
C ASN A 123 12.87 -11.08 15.61
N ARG A 124 12.67 -11.10 14.29
CA ARG A 124 11.47 -11.67 13.68
C ARG A 124 11.42 -13.17 13.96
N ARG A 125 10.31 -13.61 14.56
CA ARG A 125 10.03 -15.04 14.75
C ARG A 125 9.05 -15.49 13.68
N ARG A 126 9.37 -16.61 13.05
CA ARG A 126 8.47 -17.25 12.08
C ARG A 126 7.27 -17.79 12.83
N ARG A 127 6.09 -17.74 12.21
CA ARG A 127 4.84 -18.19 12.83
C ARG A 127 4.04 -19.04 11.87
N ALA A 128 3.21 -19.92 12.41
CA ALA A 128 2.27 -20.68 11.63
C ALA A 128 0.88 -20.62 12.26
N LYS A 129 -0.16 -20.57 11.43
CA LYS A 129 -1.55 -20.71 11.84
C LYS A 129 -1.94 -22.18 11.70
N ALA A 130 -2.46 -22.76 12.77
CA ALA A 130 -3.02 -24.09 12.74
C ALA A 130 -4.25 -24.14 11.82
N LEU A 131 -4.23 -25.02 10.82
CA LEU A 131 -5.36 -25.29 9.93
C LEU A 131 -6.29 -26.36 10.50
N LEU A 132 -5.76 -27.20 11.39
CA LEU A 132 -6.40 -28.36 11.99
C LEU A 132 -6.07 -28.43 13.49
N ASP A 133 -6.84 -29.22 14.23
CA ASP A 133 -6.50 -29.57 15.62
C ASP A 133 -5.40 -30.64 15.63
N PHE A 134 -4.48 -30.55 16.60
CA PHE A 134 -3.46 -31.56 16.86
C PHE A 134 -3.42 -31.84 18.36
N GLU A 135 -3.84 -33.04 18.75
CA GLU A 135 -3.80 -33.47 20.14
C GLU A 135 -2.41 -34.00 20.50
N ARG A 136 -1.86 -33.48 21.59
CA ARG A 136 -0.60 -33.93 22.18
C ARG A 136 -0.80 -35.28 22.87
N HIS A 137 0.00 -36.28 22.49
CA HIS A 137 0.04 -37.60 23.10
C HIS A 137 1.32 -37.80 23.93
N ASP A 138 2.45 -37.27 23.43
CA ASP A 138 3.75 -37.40 24.07
C ASP A 138 4.29 -36.06 24.59
N ASP A 139 5.28 -36.12 25.49
CA ASP A 139 5.79 -34.94 26.17
C ASP A 139 6.58 -33.99 25.27
N ASP A 140 7.11 -34.49 24.16
CA ASP A 140 7.86 -33.74 23.15
C ASP A 140 6.98 -33.16 22.04
N GLU A 141 5.69 -33.54 21.98
CA GLU A 141 4.71 -33.00 21.02
C GLU A 141 4.11 -31.66 21.48
N LEU A 142 3.83 -30.77 20.51
CA LEU A 142 3.12 -29.51 20.75
C LEU A 142 1.67 -29.61 20.28
N GLY A 143 0.74 -29.82 21.20
CA GLY A 143 -0.70 -29.80 20.89
C GLY A 143 -1.25 -28.39 20.67
N PHE A 144 -2.17 -28.25 19.72
CA PHE A 144 -2.84 -26.99 19.37
C PHE A 144 -4.23 -27.22 18.78
N ARG A 145 -5.02 -26.16 18.70
CA ARG A 145 -6.32 -26.12 18.04
C ARG A 145 -6.24 -25.36 16.73
N LYS A 146 -7.17 -25.63 15.82
CA LYS A 146 -7.38 -24.88 14.61
C LYS A 146 -7.49 -23.38 14.94
N ASN A 147 -6.78 -22.58 14.14
CA ASN A 147 -6.56 -21.14 14.28
C ASN A 147 -5.57 -20.69 15.37
N ASP A 148 -4.96 -21.60 16.13
CA ASP A 148 -3.87 -21.22 17.04
C ASP A 148 -2.66 -20.72 16.27
N ILE A 149 -1.97 -19.71 16.82
CA ILE A 149 -0.74 -19.16 16.24
C ILE A 149 0.48 -19.69 16.97
N ILE A 150 1.24 -20.50 16.25
CA ILE A 150 2.42 -21.19 16.75
C ILE A 150 3.66 -20.42 16.34
N THR A 151 4.55 -20.13 17.29
CA THR A 151 5.87 -19.55 16.99
C THR A 151 6.80 -20.66 16.56
N ILE A 152 7.33 -20.59 15.34
CA ILE A 152 8.21 -21.63 14.77
C ILE A 152 9.66 -21.37 15.19
N PHE A 153 10.29 -22.39 15.76
CA PHE A 153 11.70 -22.38 16.19
C PHE A 153 12.61 -23.17 15.23
N SER A 154 12.11 -24.22 14.57
CA SER A 154 12.90 -25.02 13.62
C SER A 154 12.00 -25.59 12.52
N GLN A 155 12.47 -25.47 11.28
CA GLN A 155 11.90 -26.13 10.09
C GLN A 155 12.94 -26.99 9.36
N LYS A 156 13.95 -27.50 10.10
CA LYS A 156 15.01 -28.33 9.52
C LYS A 156 14.49 -29.60 8.86
N ASP A 157 13.37 -30.12 9.36
CA ASP A 157 12.66 -31.27 8.80
C ASP A 157 11.41 -30.77 8.05
N GLU A 158 11.16 -31.32 6.86
CA GLU A 158 10.07 -30.90 5.98
C GLU A 158 8.67 -31.26 6.53
N HIS A 159 8.59 -32.29 7.35
CA HIS A 159 7.34 -32.86 7.85
C HIS A 159 7.10 -32.57 9.33
N CYS A 160 8.17 -32.32 10.09
CA CYS A 160 8.14 -32.16 11.54
C CYS A 160 8.81 -30.84 11.96
N TRP A 161 8.01 -29.86 12.36
CA TRP A 161 8.52 -28.57 12.82
C TRP A 161 8.53 -28.48 14.33
N VAL A 162 9.45 -27.69 14.88
CA VAL A 162 9.47 -27.38 16.32
C VAL A 162 8.96 -25.97 16.50
N GLY A 163 8.02 -25.79 17.43
CA GLY A 163 7.50 -24.47 17.76
C GLY A 163 7.08 -24.33 19.21
N GLU A 164 6.50 -23.18 19.53
CA GLU A 164 6.05 -22.80 20.85
C GLU A 164 4.65 -22.18 20.77
N LEU A 165 3.77 -22.61 21.68
CA LEU A 165 2.43 -22.07 21.89
C LEU A 165 2.17 -21.99 23.40
N ASN A 166 1.75 -20.82 23.89
CA ASN A 166 1.46 -20.58 25.31
C ASN A 166 2.61 -20.98 26.27
N GLY A 167 3.85 -20.79 25.84
CA GLY A 167 5.06 -21.16 26.60
C GLY A 167 5.39 -22.67 26.59
N LEU A 168 4.56 -23.51 25.96
CA LEU A 168 4.86 -24.91 25.72
C LEU A 168 5.60 -25.04 24.40
N ARG A 169 6.68 -25.81 24.39
CA ARG A 169 7.51 -26.05 23.21
C ARG A 169 7.53 -27.53 22.89
N GLY A 170 7.37 -27.86 21.61
CA GLY A 170 7.37 -29.24 21.14
C GLY A 170 7.36 -29.31 19.61
N TRP A 171 7.39 -30.52 19.08
CA TRP A 171 7.29 -30.77 17.65
C TRP A 171 5.83 -30.92 17.20
N PHE A 172 5.57 -30.62 15.93
CA PHE A 172 4.26 -30.81 15.31
C PHE A 172 4.33 -31.05 13.80
N PRO A 173 3.30 -31.66 13.18
CA PRO A 173 3.27 -31.89 11.74
C PRO A 173 3.15 -30.59 10.93
N ALA A 174 4.11 -30.34 10.04
CA ALA A 174 4.13 -29.15 9.17
C ALA A 174 2.86 -29.01 8.30
N LYS A 175 2.29 -30.13 7.85
CA LYS A 175 1.06 -30.18 7.04
C LYS A 175 -0.21 -29.67 7.75
N PHE A 176 -0.18 -29.52 9.07
CA PHE A 176 -1.35 -29.08 9.85
C PHE A 176 -1.38 -27.57 10.06
N VAL A 177 -0.37 -26.86 9.56
CA VAL A 177 -0.24 -25.44 9.73
C VAL A 177 0.01 -24.75 8.39
N GLU A 178 -0.38 -23.49 8.31
CA GLU A 178 -0.01 -22.58 7.24
C GLU A 178 1.00 -21.59 7.80
N ILE A 179 2.15 -21.39 7.13
CA ILE A 179 3.10 -20.36 7.56
C ILE A 179 2.38 -19.01 7.46
N LEU A 180 2.25 -18.33 8.60
CA LEU A 180 1.88 -16.93 8.61
C LEU A 180 3.11 -16.13 8.20
N ASP A 181 2.90 -15.13 7.36
CA ASP A 181 3.96 -14.32 6.79
C ASP A 181 4.99 -13.92 7.86
N GLU A 182 6.27 -14.00 7.52
CA GLU A 182 7.43 -14.03 8.45
C GLU A 182 7.73 -12.67 9.12
N ARG A 183 6.72 -11.81 9.23
CA ARG A 183 6.88 -10.38 9.19
C ARG A 183 6.03 -9.75 10.26
N SER A 184 6.60 -9.56 11.44
CA SER A 184 6.36 -8.46 12.38
C SER A 184 6.94 -8.77 13.77
N LYS A 185 6.81 -7.83 14.69
CA LYS A 185 6.77 -8.05 16.16
C LYS A 185 5.80 -9.18 16.57
N GLU A 186 5.74 -9.47 17.87
CA GLU A 186 4.82 -10.46 18.47
C GLU A 186 3.42 -10.41 17.87
N TYR A 187 2.85 -11.59 17.60
CA TYR A 187 1.56 -11.70 16.93
C TYR A 187 0.45 -11.05 17.75
N SER A 188 -0.48 -10.38 17.10
CA SER A 188 -1.67 -9.81 17.73
C SER A 188 -2.91 -10.17 16.91
N LEU A 189 -3.92 -10.74 17.57
CA LEU A 189 -5.22 -11.07 16.96
C LEU A 189 -5.94 -9.80 16.46
N ALA A 190 -5.65 -8.65 17.06
CA ALA A 190 -6.21 -7.35 16.65
C ALA A 190 -5.67 -6.87 15.30
N GLY A 191 -4.51 -7.38 14.87
CA GLY A 191 -3.90 -7.03 13.59
C GLY A 191 -4.15 -8.04 12.47
N ASP A 192 -4.79 -9.16 12.77
CA ASP A 192 -5.00 -10.28 11.85
C ASP A 192 -6.39 -10.19 11.20
N ASP A 193 -6.43 -9.92 9.90
CA ASP A 193 -7.68 -9.75 9.16
C ASP A 193 -8.45 -11.05 8.92
N SER A 194 -7.80 -12.20 9.10
CA SER A 194 -8.45 -13.51 9.05
C SER A 194 -9.18 -13.87 10.36
N VAL A 195 -8.92 -13.11 11.43
CA VAL A 195 -9.54 -13.26 12.75
C VAL A 195 -10.49 -12.10 13.05
N THR A 196 -10.05 -10.87 12.78
CA THR A 196 -10.77 -9.65 13.13
C THR A 196 -11.03 -8.82 11.87
N GLU A 197 -12.16 -9.03 11.22
CA GLU A 197 -12.51 -8.32 9.97
C GLU A 197 -12.50 -6.78 10.11
N ALA A 198 -12.75 -6.25 11.32
CA ALA A 198 -12.74 -4.81 11.58
C ALA A 198 -11.39 -4.13 11.27
N VAL A 199 -10.26 -4.85 11.37
CA VAL A 199 -8.95 -4.30 11.01
C VAL A 199 -8.86 -3.99 9.51
N THR A 200 -9.55 -4.78 8.67
CA THR A 200 -9.64 -4.56 7.22
C THR A 200 -10.35 -3.25 6.92
N ASP A 201 -11.49 -2.98 7.57
CA ASP A 201 -12.25 -1.75 7.38
C ASP A 201 -11.47 -0.53 7.86
N LEU A 202 -10.77 -0.63 8.98
CA LEU A 202 -9.91 0.43 9.48
C LEU A 202 -8.76 0.71 8.50
N VAL A 203 -8.02 -0.31 8.09
CA VAL A 203 -6.85 -0.13 7.24
C VAL A 203 -7.25 0.22 5.80
N ARG A 204 -8.04 -0.62 5.13
CA ARG A 204 -8.40 -0.43 3.71
C ARG A 204 -9.49 0.62 3.51
N GLY A 205 -10.41 0.75 4.46
CA GLY A 205 -11.55 1.67 4.38
C GLY A 205 -11.28 3.08 4.91
N THR A 206 -10.32 3.26 5.84
CA THR A 206 -10.04 4.60 6.42
C THR A 206 -8.59 5.06 6.22
N LEU A 207 -7.60 4.26 6.63
CA LEU A 207 -6.18 4.64 6.56
C LEU A 207 -5.69 4.77 5.12
N CYS A 208 -6.01 3.80 4.26
CA CYS A 208 -5.56 3.82 2.89
C CYS A 208 -6.13 5.00 2.08
N PRO A 209 -7.45 5.34 2.16
CA PRO A 209 -7.98 6.54 1.52
C PRO A 209 -7.34 7.83 2.02
N ALA A 210 -7.11 7.97 3.34
CA ALA A 210 -6.45 9.15 3.90
C ALA A 210 -5.03 9.32 3.35
N LEU A 211 -4.24 8.24 3.30
CA LEU A 211 -2.89 8.28 2.75
C LEU A 211 -2.89 8.46 1.22
N LYS A 212 -3.83 7.84 0.49
CA LYS A 212 -4.01 8.07 -0.94
C LYS A 212 -4.31 9.54 -1.23
N ALA A 213 -5.15 10.20 -0.43
CA ALA A 213 -5.48 11.61 -0.61
C ALA A 213 -4.24 12.51 -0.46
N ILE A 214 -3.32 12.18 0.45
CA ILE A 214 -2.01 12.84 0.58
C ILE A 214 -1.16 12.65 -0.69
N PHE A 215 -1.10 11.43 -1.23
CA PHE A 215 -0.37 11.14 -2.48
C PHE A 215 -1.05 11.72 -3.73
N GLN A 216 -2.35 12.00 -3.69
CA GLN A 216 -3.02 12.68 -4.80
C GLN A 216 -2.83 14.20 -4.73
N HIS A 217 -2.60 14.75 -3.54
CA HIS A 217 -2.45 16.18 -3.32
C HIS A 217 -1.15 16.72 -3.93
N GLY A 218 -1.30 17.43 -5.05
CA GLY A 218 -0.17 17.99 -5.81
C GLY A 218 0.46 17.03 -6.79
N LEU A 219 -0.20 15.91 -7.10
CA LEU A 219 0.16 15.06 -8.22
C LEU A 219 -0.10 15.83 -9.53
N LYS A 220 0.90 15.87 -10.42
CA LYS A 220 0.79 16.62 -11.69
C LYS A 220 -0.17 15.91 -12.63
N LYS A 221 -1.16 16.64 -13.14
CA LYS A 221 -2.08 16.11 -14.15
C LYS A 221 -1.33 15.96 -15.49
N PRO A 222 -1.63 14.91 -16.27
CA PRO A 222 -1.04 14.74 -17.58
C PRO A 222 -1.47 15.90 -18.49
N SER A 223 -0.57 16.40 -19.33
CA SER A 223 -0.93 17.31 -20.43
C SER A 223 -1.87 16.60 -21.43
N ILE A 224 -2.43 17.32 -22.40
CA ILE A 224 -3.45 16.84 -23.37
C ILE A 224 -3.05 15.54 -24.13
N LEU A 225 -1.75 15.19 -24.18
CA LEU A 225 -1.20 13.96 -24.77
C LEU A 225 -0.64 12.96 -23.72
N GLY A 226 -0.84 13.21 -22.44
CA GLY A 226 -0.18 12.52 -21.35
C GLY A 226 -0.87 11.21 -20.96
N GLY A 227 -0.05 10.25 -20.51
CA GLY A 227 -0.49 8.94 -20.06
C GLY A 227 -1.24 8.95 -18.71
N PRO A 228 -1.57 7.77 -18.16
CA PRO A 228 -2.25 7.66 -16.88
C PRO A 228 -1.48 8.38 -15.77
N CYS A 229 -2.21 8.96 -14.83
CA CYS A 229 -1.63 9.64 -13.67
C CYS A 229 -2.25 9.08 -12.39
N HIS A 230 -1.42 8.40 -11.61
CA HIS A 230 -1.85 7.72 -10.39
C HIS A 230 -0.67 7.60 -9.42
N PRO A 231 -0.90 7.71 -8.09
CA PRO A 231 0.14 7.48 -7.08
C PRO A 231 0.96 6.20 -7.27
N TRP A 232 0.32 5.13 -7.74
CA TRP A 232 0.98 3.84 -8.00
C TRP A 232 2.11 3.94 -9.03
N LEU A 233 1.93 4.70 -10.12
CA LEU A 233 2.98 4.85 -11.14
C LEU A 233 4.21 5.57 -10.58
N PHE A 234 3.99 6.57 -9.72
CA PHE A 234 5.07 7.22 -9.00
C PHE A 234 5.80 6.24 -8.08
N ILE A 235 5.05 5.44 -7.31
CA ILE A 235 5.61 4.46 -6.39
C ILE A 235 6.45 3.42 -7.15
N GLU A 236 5.96 2.90 -8.27
CA GLU A 236 6.71 1.97 -9.12
C GLU A 236 8.02 2.58 -9.62
N GLU A 237 7.97 3.80 -10.17
CA GLU A 237 9.16 4.46 -10.68
C GLU A 237 10.16 4.78 -9.57
N ALA A 238 9.71 5.31 -8.44
CA ALA A 238 10.57 5.63 -7.30
C ALA A 238 11.22 4.35 -6.75
N ALA A 239 10.45 3.29 -6.48
CA ALA A 239 10.97 2.03 -5.96
C ALA A 239 12.00 1.39 -6.92
N SER A 240 11.78 1.45 -8.23
CA SER A 240 12.73 0.94 -9.22
C SER A 240 14.05 1.73 -9.25
N ARG A 241 14.00 3.06 -9.09
CA ARG A 241 15.20 3.92 -9.10
C ARG A 241 16.13 3.64 -7.92
N GLU A 242 15.58 3.39 -6.74
CA GLU A 242 16.37 3.17 -5.52
C GLU A 242 17.28 1.93 -5.61
N VAL A 243 16.90 0.94 -6.42
CA VAL A 243 17.67 -0.29 -6.61
C VAL A 243 18.43 -0.34 -7.94
N GLU A 244 18.34 0.70 -8.77
CA GLU A 244 18.88 0.70 -10.14
C GLU A 244 20.41 0.56 -10.18
N ARG A 245 21.12 1.22 -9.26
CA ARG A 245 22.59 1.19 -9.20
C ARG A 245 23.15 -0.20 -8.91
N ASP A 246 22.41 -1.01 -8.16
CA ASP A 246 22.81 -2.35 -7.74
C ASP A 246 21.85 -3.44 -8.27
N PHE A 247 21.14 -3.15 -9.36
CA PHE A 247 20.01 -3.95 -9.82
C PHE A 247 20.34 -5.44 -9.97
N ASN A 248 21.47 -5.78 -10.59
CA ASN A 248 21.86 -7.19 -10.77
C ASN A 248 22.11 -7.90 -9.44
N SER A 249 22.68 -7.21 -8.46
CA SER A 249 22.96 -7.74 -7.12
C SER A 249 21.67 -7.88 -6.31
N VAL A 250 20.83 -6.83 -6.31
CA VAL A 250 19.54 -6.82 -5.62
C VAL A 250 18.59 -7.85 -6.22
N TYR A 251 18.47 -7.90 -7.54
CA TYR A 251 17.63 -8.87 -8.25
C TYR A 251 18.08 -10.31 -7.97
N SER A 252 19.39 -10.59 -8.10
CA SER A 252 19.94 -11.92 -7.78
C SER A 252 19.61 -12.29 -6.34
N ARG A 253 19.82 -11.39 -5.38
CA ARG A 253 19.51 -11.64 -3.96
C ARG A 253 18.01 -11.83 -3.70
N LEU A 254 17.13 -11.02 -4.29
CA LEU A 254 15.68 -11.16 -4.13
C LEU A 254 15.16 -12.47 -4.74
N VAL A 255 15.68 -12.85 -5.91
CA VAL A 255 15.36 -14.13 -6.55
C VAL A 255 15.88 -15.29 -5.71
N LEU A 256 17.11 -15.21 -5.22
CA LEU A 256 17.70 -16.25 -4.37
C LEU A 256 16.96 -16.36 -3.03
N CYS A 257 16.63 -15.25 -2.34
CA CYS A 257 15.80 -15.24 -1.15
C CYS A 257 14.45 -15.94 -1.43
N LYS A 258 13.75 -15.58 -2.51
CA LYS A 258 12.47 -16.21 -2.86
C LYS A 258 12.60 -17.69 -3.21
N THR A 259 13.67 -18.08 -3.90
CA THR A 259 13.85 -19.45 -4.46
C THR A 259 14.37 -20.43 -3.42
N TYR A 260 15.30 -19.98 -2.58
CA TYR A 260 16.02 -20.80 -1.61
C TYR A 260 15.65 -20.47 -0.15
N ARG A 261 14.69 -19.56 0.08
CA ARG A 261 14.30 -19.08 1.41
C ARG A 261 15.49 -18.49 2.19
N LEU A 262 16.49 -17.93 1.51
CA LEU A 262 17.74 -17.39 2.11
C LEU A 262 17.55 -16.16 3.01
N ASP A 263 16.31 -15.73 3.21
CA ASP A 263 15.84 -15.02 4.40
C ASP A 263 16.41 -15.68 5.69
N GLU A 264 16.73 -16.99 5.62
CA GLU A 264 17.45 -17.83 6.59
C GLU A 264 18.89 -17.37 6.94
N ASP A 265 19.61 -16.65 6.08
CA ASP A 265 21.03 -16.28 6.30
C ASP A 265 21.22 -14.95 7.06
N GLY A 266 20.17 -14.41 7.68
CA GLY A 266 20.26 -13.28 8.60
C GLY A 266 20.62 -11.93 7.97
N LYS A 267 20.66 -11.82 6.64
CA LYS A 267 20.91 -10.56 5.94
C LYS A 267 19.59 -9.78 5.78
N VAL A 268 19.36 -8.85 6.72
CA VAL A 268 18.22 -7.92 6.72
C VAL A 268 18.22 -7.10 5.42
N LEU A 269 17.12 -7.21 4.64
CA LEU A 269 16.88 -6.36 3.47
C LEU A 269 16.75 -4.89 3.92
N THR A 270 17.27 -3.94 3.15
CA THR A 270 17.06 -2.52 3.47
C THR A 270 15.61 -2.09 3.19
N PRO A 271 15.11 -0.97 3.76
CA PRO A 271 13.78 -0.47 3.46
C PRO A 271 13.51 -0.25 1.96
N GLU A 272 14.52 0.18 1.19
CA GLU A 272 14.48 0.37 -0.26
C GLU A 272 14.28 -0.96 -0.98
N GLU A 273 15.06 -1.97 -0.61
CA GLU A 273 14.99 -3.32 -1.20
C GLU A 273 13.66 -4.00 -0.85
N LEU A 274 13.16 -3.79 0.38
CA LEU A 274 11.84 -4.25 0.81
C LEU A 274 10.72 -3.59 0.01
N LEU A 275 10.80 -2.27 -0.20
CA LEU A 275 9.82 -1.53 -1.00
C LEU A 275 9.79 -2.06 -2.43
N TYR A 276 10.96 -2.20 -3.06
CA TYR A 276 11.06 -2.76 -4.41
C TYR A 276 10.50 -4.18 -4.49
N ARG A 277 10.88 -5.08 -3.57
CA ARG A 277 10.35 -6.46 -3.49
C ARG A 277 8.82 -6.46 -3.36
N ALA A 278 8.27 -5.62 -2.49
CA ALA A 278 6.84 -5.53 -2.25
C ALA A 278 6.08 -5.02 -3.48
N VAL A 279 6.57 -3.98 -4.15
CA VAL A 279 5.99 -3.46 -5.40
C VAL A 279 5.98 -4.53 -6.49
N GLN A 280 7.08 -5.25 -6.68
CA GLN A 280 7.15 -6.34 -7.67
C GLN A 280 6.19 -7.49 -7.31
N SER A 281 6.08 -7.86 -6.03
CA SER A 281 5.14 -8.87 -5.55
C SER A 281 3.69 -8.49 -5.85
N VAL A 282 3.31 -7.25 -5.50
CA VAL A 282 1.97 -6.71 -5.74
C VAL A 282 1.67 -6.68 -7.24
N ASN A 283 2.59 -6.17 -8.06
CA ASN A 283 2.41 -6.18 -9.52
C ASN A 283 2.17 -7.58 -10.07
N MET A 284 3.02 -8.54 -9.68
CA MET A 284 2.90 -9.92 -10.15
C MET A 284 1.53 -10.54 -9.80
N SER A 285 1.03 -10.39 -8.56
CA SER A 285 -0.27 -10.96 -8.19
C SER A 285 -1.44 -10.16 -8.78
N HIS A 286 -1.39 -8.84 -8.74
CA HIS A 286 -2.50 -7.97 -9.10
C HIS A 286 -2.67 -7.81 -10.61
N ASP A 287 -1.59 -7.77 -11.39
CA ASP A 287 -1.68 -7.71 -12.86
C ASP A 287 -2.26 -9.00 -13.43
N SER A 288 -1.90 -10.15 -12.85
CA SER A 288 -2.49 -11.44 -13.22
C SER A 288 -4.01 -11.50 -12.99
N ALA A 289 -4.51 -10.72 -12.03
CA ALA A 289 -5.92 -10.59 -11.71
C ALA A 289 -6.60 -9.38 -12.38
N HIS A 290 -5.88 -8.64 -13.24
CA HIS A 290 -6.35 -7.39 -13.86
C HIS A 290 -6.85 -6.35 -12.84
N ALA A 291 -6.26 -6.32 -11.65
CA ALA A 291 -6.68 -5.44 -10.58
C ALA A 291 -6.28 -3.98 -10.86
N GLN A 292 -7.12 -3.06 -10.40
CA GLN A 292 -6.90 -1.62 -10.56
C GLN A 292 -5.74 -1.12 -9.69
N MET A 293 -5.16 0.01 -10.08
CA MET A 293 -4.03 0.62 -9.36
C MET A 293 -4.36 1.00 -7.90
N ASP A 294 -5.63 1.28 -7.62
CA ASP A 294 -6.13 1.51 -6.26
C ASP A 294 -6.11 0.26 -5.38
N VAL A 295 -6.31 -0.91 -5.99
CA VAL A 295 -6.19 -2.19 -5.28
C VAL A 295 -4.71 -2.43 -4.98
N LYS A 296 -3.83 -2.24 -5.97
CA LYS A 296 -2.38 -2.35 -5.79
C LYS A 296 -1.86 -1.42 -4.68
N PHE A 297 -2.29 -0.15 -4.68
CA PHE A 297 -1.90 0.83 -3.67
C PHE A 297 -2.28 0.36 -2.25
N ARG A 298 -3.54 -0.07 -2.06
CA ARG A 298 -4.02 -0.56 -0.76
C ARG A 298 -3.29 -1.82 -0.31
N SER A 299 -3.02 -2.74 -1.22
CA SER A 299 -2.28 -3.96 -0.94
C SER A 299 -0.83 -3.68 -0.54
N LEU A 300 -0.16 -2.74 -1.21
CA LEU A 300 1.18 -2.31 -0.80
C LEU A 300 1.17 -1.69 0.60
N LEU A 301 0.18 -0.87 0.94
CA LEU A 301 0.06 -0.32 2.30
C LEU A 301 -0.11 -1.43 3.36
N CYS A 302 -0.90 -2.46 3.06
CA CYS A 302 -1.03 -3.64 3.93
C CYS A 302 0.32 -4.35 4.12
N VAL A 303 1.08 -4.56 3.04
CA VAL A 303 2.44 -5.13 3.13
C VAL A 303 3.35 -4.24 3.99
N GLY A 304 3.32 -2.92 3.81
CA GLY A 304 4.14 -1.99 4.59
C GLY A 304 3.79 -1.96 6.08
N LEU A 305 2.51 -2.21 6.44
CA LEU A 305 2.06 -2.37 7.82
C LEU A 305 2.52 -3.69 8.43
N ASN A 306 2.36 -4.81 7.71
CA ASN A 306 2.86 -6.12 8.13
C ASN A 306 4.37 -6.07 8.39
N GLU A 307 5.11 -5.41 7.51
CA GLU A 307 6.56 -5.22 7.61
C GLU A 307 6.95 -4.17 8.66
N GLN A 308 6.01 -3.35 9.13
CA GLN A 308 6.18 -2.24 10.07
C GLN A 308 7.11 -1.12 9.56
N VAL A 309 7.22 -0.97 8.24
CA VAL A 309 8.14 -0.04 7.57
C VAL A 309 7.44 1.05 6.76
N LEU A 310 6.11 1.19 6.88
CA LEU A 310 5.37 2.14 6.04
C LEU A 310 5.89 3.60 6.13
N HIS A 311 6.33 4.01 7.32
CA HIS A 311 6.95 5.33 7.55
C HIS A 311 8.34 5.47 6.88
N LEU A 312 9.12 4.38 6.82
CA LEU A 312 10.39 4.33 6.10
C LEU A 312 10.18 4.31 4.59
N TRP A 313 9.17 3.58 4.10
CA TRP A 313 8.82 3.59 2.69
C TRP A 313 8.39 4.98 2.21
N LEU A 314 7.68 5.75 3.03
CA LEU A 314 7.39 7.15 2.71
C LEU A 314 8.67 7.97 2.56
N GLU A 315 9.64 7.80 3.46
CA GLU A 315 10.95 8.47 3.36
C GLU A 315 11.70 8.08 2.10
N VAL A 316 11.77 6.79 1.77
CA VAL A 316 12.38 6.28 0.54
C VAL A 316 11.75 6.92 -0.69
N LEU A 317 10.41 6.93 -0.77
CA LEU A 317 9.66 7.53 -1.88
C LEU A 317 9.93 9.04 -2.00
N CYS A 318 9.92 9.77 -0.89
CA CYS A 318 10.16 11.22 -0.87
C CYS A 318 11.63 11.58 -1.11
N SER A 319 12.56 10.66 -0.85
CA SER A 319 14.00 10.85 -1.08
C SER A 319 14.39 10.65 -2.55
N SER A 320 13.53 9.98 -3.34
CA SER A 320 13.71 9.79 -4.78
C SER A 320 13.42 11.08 -5.57
N MET A 321 14.26 12.11 -5.37
CA MET A 321 14.05 13.47 -5.89
C MET A 321 13.74 13.50 -7.40
N PRO A 322 14.46 12.79 -8.28
CA PRO A 322 14.12 12.78 -9.71
C PRO A 322 12.69 12.30 -10.00
N ALA A 323 12.19 11.30 -9.27
CA ALA A 323 10.82 10.83 -9.40
C ALA A 323 9.83 11.82 -8.80
N VAL A 324 10.09 12.32 -7.59
CA VAL A 324 9.22 13.31 -6.93
C VAL A 324 9.05 14.57 -7.79
N GLU A 325 10.15 15.11 -8.32
CA GLU A 325 10.11 16.31 -9.16
C GLU A 325 9.40 16.08 -10.48
N LYS A 326 9.46 14.87 -11.03
CA LYS A 326 8.69 14.49 -12.23
C LYS A 326 7.20 14.49 -11.94
N TRP A 327 6.78 13.82 -10.86
CA TRP A 327 5.38 13.50 -10.58
C TRP A 327 4.63 14.56 -9.78
N TYR A 328 5.31 15.37 -8.96
CA TYR A 328 4.65 16.24 -7.99
C TYR A 328 4.98 17.72 -8.14
N GLN A 329 3.98 18.54 -7.83
CA GLN A 329 4.11 19.99 -7.74
C GLN A 329 4.94 20.39 -6.51
N PRO A 330 5.67 21.53 -6.55
CA PRO A 330 6.50 22.00 -5.43
C PRO A 330 5.74 22.20 -4.11
N TRP A 331 4.42 22.44 -4.18
CA TRP A 331 3.57 22.66 -3.02
C TRP A 331 2.97 21.37 -2.44
N SER A 332 3.23 20.21 -3.04
CA SER A 332 2.78 18.90 -2.52
C SER A 332 3.50 18.54 -1.23
N PHE A 333 2.93 17.58 -0.47
CA PHE A 333 3.64 17.01 0.68
C PHE A 333 4.92 16.28 0.26
N LEU A 334 4.85 15.51 -0.82
CA LEU A 334 5.96 14.65 -1.24
C LEU A 334 7.17 15.44 -1.76
N ARG A 335 6.96 16.68 -2.24
CA ARG A 335 8.03 17.58 -2.69
C ARG A 335 8.35 18.70 -1.69
N SER A 336 7.87 18.61 -0.45
CA SER A 336 8.17 19.59 0.60
C SER A 336 8.59 18.91 1.90
N PRO A 337 9.20 19.61 2.86
CA PRO A 337 9.50 19.02 4.18
C PRO A 337 8.27 18.49 4.94
N GLY A 338 7.04 18.79 4.47
CA GLY A 338 5.81 18.31 5.08
C GLY A 338 5.67 16.78 5.14
N TRP A 339 6.35 16.02 4.27
CA TRP A 339 6.35 14.56 4.37
C TRP A 339 6.95 14.04 5.69
N VAL A 340 7.83 14.82 6.35
CA VAL A 340 8.42 14.46 7.65
C VAL A 340 7.34 14.36 8.72
N GLN A 341 6.36 15.27 8.70
CA GLN A 341 5.20 15.21 9.59
C GLN A 341 4.40 13.92 9.35
N ILE A 342 4.11 13.61 8.09
CA ILE A 342 3.38 12.39 7.70
C ILE A 342 4.13 11.12 8.15
N LYS A 343 5.47 11.11 7.99
CA LYS A 343 6.33 10.02 8.47
C LYS A 343 6.16 9.78 9.98
N CYS A 344 6.16 10.84 10.79
CA CYS A 344 5.97 10.72 12.24
C CYS A 344 4.60 10.17 12.61
N GLU A 345 3.53 10.60 11.93
CA GLU A 345 2.19 10.04 12.15
C GLU A 345 2.20 8.53 11.86
N LEU A 346 2.69 8.13 10.68
CA LEU A 346 2.75 6.72 10.27
C LEU A 346 3.62 5.86 11.19
N ARG A 347 4.67 6.42 11.79
CA ARG A 347 5.56 5.71 12.71
C ARG A 347 4.80 5.13 13.90
N VAL A 348 3.71 5.75 14.36
CA VAL A 348 2.87 5.23 15.45
C VAL A 348 2.40 3.81 15.15
N LEU A 349 2.04 3.50 13.90
CA LEU A 349 1.56 2.17 13.51
C LEU A 349 2.66 1.10 13.55
N SER A 350 3.95 1.47 13.52
CA SER A 350 5.06 0.50 13.67
C SER A 350 5.13 -0.14 15.08
N LYS A 351 4.35 0.38 16.03
CA LYS A 351 4.22 -0.19 17.38
C LYS A 351 3.36 -1.45 17.40
N PHE A 352 2.49 -1.63 16.41
CA PHE A 352 1.51 -2.73 16.35
C PHE A 352 1.92 -3.80 15.33
N ALA A 353 1.54 -5.05 15.59
CA ALA A 353 1.79 -6.17 14.69
C ALA A 353 0.56 -6.43 13.82
N PHE A 354 0.72 -6.28 12.51
CA PHE A 354 -0.32 -6.54 11.52
C PHE A 354 -0.08 -7.87 10.80
N SER A 355 -1.17 -8.55 10.44
CA SER A 355 -1.19 -9.72 9.57
C SER A 355 -2.35 -9.55 8.60
N LEU A 356 -2.14 -8.68 7.62
CA LEU A 356 -3.13 -8.30 6.62
C LEU A 356 -2.89 -9.02 5.31
N SER A 357 -3.92 -9.63 4.73
CA SER A 357 -3.87 -10.25 3.42
C SER A 357 -3.63 -9.20 2.33
N GLN A 358 -2.51 -9.33 1.60
CA GLN A 358 -2.23 -8.49 0.43
C GLN A 358 -3.21 -8.78 -0.73
N ASP A 359 -3.76 -9.98 -0.82
CA ASP A 359 -4.58 -10.44 -1.95
C ASP A 359 -6.09 -10.41 -1.62
N CYS A 360 -6.47 -9.80 -0.48
CA CYS A 360 -7.85 -9.73 0.03
C CYS A 360 -8.90 -9.29 -0.99
N GLU A 361 -8.54 -8.38 -1.90
CA GLU A 361 -9.45 -7.79 -2.89
C GLU A 361 -9.30 -8.41 -4.28
N LEU A 362 -8.46 -9.43 -4.40
CA LEU A 362 -8.32 -10.20 -5.64
C LEU A 362 -9.40 -11.27 -5.70
N PRO A 363 -9.87 -11.64 -6.90
CA PRO A 363 -10.76 -12.78 -7.05
C PRO A 363 -10.09 -14.03 -6.47
N ALA A 364 -10.86 -14.83 -5.74
CA ALA A 364 -10.39 -16.11 -5.22
C ALA A 364 -9.76 -16.90 -6.36
N LYS A 365 -8.50 -17.33 -6.18
CA LYS A 365 -7.88 -18.25 -7.13
C LYS A 365 -8.81 -19.46 -7.21
N LYS A 366 -9.37 -19.75 -8.39
CA LYS A 366 -9.85 -21.11 -8.64
C LYS A 366 -8.65 -21.99 -8.34
N GLU A 367 -8.77 -22.89 -7.38
CA GLU A 367 -7.86 -24.02 -7.29
C GLU A 367 -7.97 -24.76 -8.63
N GLU A 368 -7.17 -24.37 -9.61
CA GLU A 368 -6.69 -25.34 -10.56
C GLU A 368 -5.99 -26.36 -9.66
N LYS A 369 -6.66 -27.50 -9.45
CA LYS A 369 -6.03 -28.76 -9.13
C LYS A 369 -5.06 -29.07 -10.27
N ASP A 370 -3.99 -28.29 -10.37
CA ASP A 370 -2.83 -28.64 -11.13
C ASP A 370 -2.23 -29.81 -10.35
N GLN A 371 -2.67 -31.01 -10.71
CA GLN A 371 -1.81 -32.20 -10.72
C GLN A 371 -0.67 -31.98 -11.73
N ARG A 372 0.06 -30.86 -11.63
CA ARG A 372 1.36 -30.73 -12.26
C ARG A 372 2.31 -31.41 -11.29
N PRO A 373 2.98 -32.50 -11.67
CA PRO A 373 4.03 -33.06 -10.83
C PRO A 373 4.99 -31.92 -10.51
N LEU A 374 5.28 -31.74 -9.22
CA LEU A 374 6.30 -30.84 -8.71
C LEU A 374 7.48 -30.90 -9.68
N LYS A 375 7.74 -29.80 -10.40
CA LYS A 375 8.93 -29.70 -11.25
C LYS A 375 10.10 -30.06 -10.35
N GLU A 376 10.75 -31.19 -10.64
CA GLU A 376 12.03 -31.63 -10.08
C GLU A 376 12.84 -30.37 -9.79
N GLY A 377 13.09 -30.12 -8.51
CA GLY A 377 13.77 -28.90 -8.09
C GLY A 377 15.09 -28.79 -8.82
N VAL A 378 15.61 -27.58 -9.01
CA VAL A 378 16.93 -27.37 -9.61
C VAL A 378 18.00 -28.26 -8.93
N GLN A 379 17.80 -28.59 -7.66
CA GLN A 379 18.57 -29.56 -6.89
C GLN A 379 18.53 -31.00 -7.49
N ASP A 380 17.37 -31.54 -7.84
CA ASP A 380 17.23 -32.85 -8.50
C ASP A 380 17.86 -32.86 -9.89
N MET A 381 17.71 -31.76 -10.63
CA MET A 381 18.30 -31.63 -11.97
C MET A 381 19.84 -31.59 -11.91
N LEU A 382 20.41 -30.93 -10.89
CA LEU A 382 21.85 -30.85 -10.66
C LEU A 382 22.45 -32.18 -10.20
N VAL A 383 21.71 -32.96 -9.40
CA VAL A 383 22.09 -34.33 -8.99
C VAL A 383 22.02 -35.31 -10.16
N LYS A 384 20.96 -35.22 -10.98
CA LYS A 384 20.70 -36.09 -12.14
C LYS A 384 21.69 -35.92 -13.30
N HIS A 385 22.28 -34.73 -13.44
CA HIS A 385 23.30 -34.45 -14.46
C HIS A 385 24.75 -34.51 -13.95
N HIS A 386 24.98 -35.02 -12.73
CA HIS A 386 26.32 -35.18 -12.14
C HIS A 386 27.18 -33.90 -12.16
N LEU A 387 26.54 -32.73 -12.04
CA LEU A 387 27.25 -31.44 -12.07
C LEU A 387 27.85 -31.05 -10.71
N PHE A 388 27.53 -31.79 -9.63
CA PHE A 388 28.18 -31.72 -8.32
C PHE A 388 28.17 -33.11 -7.67
N SER A 389 29.36 -33.65 -7.36
CA SER A 389 29.51 -34.81 -6.47
C SER A 389 29.89 -34.31 -5.08
N TRP A 390 29.02 -34.51 -4.10
CA TRP A 390 29.44 -34.49 -2.70
C TRP A 390 29.88 -35.90 -2.35
N ASP A 391 31.19 -36.16 -2.47
CA ASP A 391 31.79 -37.27 -1.74
C ASP A 391 31.78 -36.89 -0.26
N ILE A 392 30.80 -37.41 0.47
CA ILE A 392 30.82 -37.42 1.93
C ILE A 392 31.04 -38.88 2.33
N ASP A 393 32.30 -39.26 2.42
CA ASP A 393 32.79 -40.32 3.30
C ASP A 393 33.94 -39.72 4.12
N GLY A 394 33.72 -39.61 5.45
CA GLY A 394 34.73 -39.15 6.42
C GLY A 394 34.17 -38.34 7.57
#